data_AF-A0A3D3JEH5-F1
#
_entry.id   AF-A0A3D3JEH5-F1
#
_cell.length_a   1.000
_cell.length_b   1.000
_cell.length_c   1.000
_cell.angle_alpha   90.00
_cell.angle_beta   90.00
_cell.angle_gamma   90.00
#
_symmetry.space_group_name_H-M   'P 1'
#
loop_
_entity.id
_entity.type
_entity.pdbx_description
1 polymer ?
#
loop_
_entity_poly.entity_id
_entity_poly.type
_entity_poly.pdbx_seq_one_letter_code
_entity_poly.pdbx_strand_id
1 'polypeptide(L)' 'MAKKQEQPSIEDRLRRLEEITRQLEMGDKPLADQLAMFEEGMKLAQECRDYLSAAEVRIEKISASASSQSNTSSESDES' A
#
# COMPACT_ATOMS: atom_id res chain seq x y z
N MET A 1 -31.70 4.57 2.82
CA MET A 1 -30.49 4.10 3.53
C MET A 1 -29.28 4.62 2.78
N ALA A 2 -28.49 5.52 3.37
CA ALA A 2 -27.31 6.09 2.73
C ALA A 2 -26.19 5.05 2.69
N LYS A 3 -25.73 4.67 1.49
CA LYS A 3 -24.54 3.83 1.30
C LYS A 3 -23.35 4.60 1.88
N LYS A 4 -22.80 4.11 3.00
CA LYS A 4 -21.49 4.55 3.51
C LYS A 4 -20.49 4.25 2.41
N GLN A 5 -19.92 5.30 1.83
CA GLN A 5 -18.87 5.21 0.82
C GLN A 5 -17.65 4.63 1.54
N GLU A 6 -17.49 3.31 1.51
CA GLU A 6 -16.29 2.64 1.96
C GLU A 6 -15.21 2.91 0.91
N GLN A 7 -14.11 3.50 1.36
CA GLN A 7 -12.91 3.66 0.54
C GLN A 7 -12.52 2.27 0.02
N PRO A 8 -12.19 2.12 -1.28
CA PRO A 8 -11.80 0.83 -1.84
C PRO A 8 -10.56 0.29 -1.11
N SER A 9 -10.56 -1.02 -0.86
CA SER A 9 -9.45 -1.69 -0.19
C SER A 9 -8.16 -1.60 -1.02
N ILE A 10 -7.02 -1.96 -0.42
CA ILE A 10 -5.75 -2.01 -1.17
C ILE A 10 -5.82 -3.06 -2.29
N GLU A 11 -6.48 -4.19 -2.06
CA GLU A 11 -6.71 -5.23 -3.05
C GLU A 11 -7.59 -4.75 -4.20
N ASP A 12 -8.59 -3.92 -3.92
CA ASP A 12 -9.43 -3.31 -4.96
C ASP A 12 -8.64 -2.32 -5.82
N ARG A 13 -7.77 -1.52 -5.21
CA ARG A 13 -6.88 -0.59 -5.93
C ARG A 13 -5.89 -1.32 -6.82
N LEU A 14 -5.30 -2.41 -6.34
CA LEU A 14 -4.41 -3.26 -7.12
C LEU A 14 -5.14 -3.89 -8.31
N ARG A 15 -6.33 -4.45 -8.09
CA ARG A 15 -7.17 -5.00 -9.18
C ARG A 15 -7.52 -3.95 -10.23
N ARG A 16 -7.84 -2.73 -9.79
CA ARG A 16 -8.13 -1.62 -10.71
C ARG A 16 -6.89 -1.21 -11.51
N LEU A 17 -5.73 -1.15 -10.87
CA LEU A 17 -4.47 -0.83 -11.52
C LEU A 17 -4.11 -1.86 -12.59
N GLU A 18 -4.24 -3.16 -12.29
CA GLU A 18 -4.04 -4.23 -13.27
C GLU A 18 -4.98 -4.11 -14.48
N GLU A 19 -6.25 -3.78 -14.23
CA GLU A 19 -7.22 -3.57 -15.29
C GLU A 19 -6.86 -2.38 -16.19
N ILE A 20 -6.42 -1.27 -15.60
CA ILE A 20 -5.95 -0.10 -16.34
C ILE A 20 -4.75 -0.47 -17.21
N THR A 21 -3.76 -1.18 -16.66
CA THR A 21 -2.59 -1.63 -17.43
C THR A 21 -3.01 -2.48 -18.62
N ARG A 22 -3.91 -3.46 -18.43
CA ARG A 22 -4.44 -4.28 -19.53
C ARG A 22 -5.11 -3.42 -20.61
N GLN A 23 -5.95 -2.46 -20.22
CA GLN A 23 -6.66 -1.60 -21.17
C GLN A 23 -5.72 -0.67 -21.94
N LEU A 24 -4.68 -0.14 -21.29
CA LEU A 24 -3.66 0.68 -21.93
C LEU A 24 -2.82 -0.14 -22.93
N GLU A 25 -2.48 -1.38 -22.60
CA GLU A 25 -1.74 -2.30 -23.49
C GLU A 25 -2.55 -2.69 -24.73
N MET A 26 -3.88 -2.84 -24.59
CA MET A 26 -4.76 -3.12 -25.73
C MET A 26 -4.82 -1.97 -26.73
N GLY A 27 -4.73 -0.72 -26.26
CA GLY A 27 -4.67 0.46 -27.12
C GLY A 27 -5.93 0.71 -27.95
N ASP A 28 -7.07 0.13 -27.59
CA ASP A 28 -8.33 0.14 -28.37
C ASP A 28 -9.21 1.38 -28.09
N LYS A 29 -8.81 2.22 -27.13
CA LYS A 29 -9.53 3.44 -26.72
C LYS A 29 -8.95 4.71 -27.33
N PRO A 30 -9.76 5.78 -27.49
CA PRO A 30 -9.27 7.10 -27.87
C PRO A 30 -8.15 7.60 -26.95
N LEU A 31 -7.25 8.42 -27.50
CA LEU A 31 -6.09 8.97 -26.77
C LEU A 31 -6.49 9.70 -25.47
N ALA A 32 -7.59 10.45 -25.49
CA ALA A 32 -8.09 11.16 -24.31
C ALA A 32 -8.45 10.18 -23.17
N ASP A 33 -9.07 9.05 -23.51
CA ASP A 33 -9.43 8.01 -22.53
C ASP A 33 -8.19 7.27 -22.03
N GLN A 34 -7.22 7.01 -22.90
CA GLN A 34 -5.94 6.42 -22.53
C GLN A 34 -5.16 7.34 -21.55
N LEU A 35 -5.18 8.66 -21.79
CA LEU A 35 -4.57 9.63 -20.88
C LEU A 35 -5.27 9.64 -19.52
N ALA A 36 -6.60 9.65 -19.49
CA ALA A 36 -7.36 9.59 -18.24
C ALA A 36 -7.07 8.29 -17.46
N MET A 37 -6.98 7.15 -18.15
CA MET A 37 -6.61 5.86 -17.56
C MET A 37 -5.18 5.87 -17.02
N PHE A 38 -4.24 6.48 -17.73
CA PHE A 38 -2.86 6.63 -17.27
C PHE A 38 -2.78 7.46 -15.99
N GLU A 39 -3.49 8.60 -15.93
CA GLU A 39 -3.56 9.44 -14.73
C GLU A 39 -4.17 8.69 -13.54
N GLU A 40 -5.26 7.95 -13.77
CA GLU A 40 -5.87 7.08 -12.74
C GLU A 40 -4.88 6.02 -12.25
N GLY A 41 -4.21 5.33 -13.17
CA GLY A 41 -3.21 4.30 -12.86
C GLY A 41 -2.04 4.85 -12.05
N MET A 42 -1.54 6.03 -12.40
CA MET A 42 -0.47 6.71 -11.65
C MET A 42 -0.88 7.02 -10.22
N LYS A 43 -2.12 7.50 -10.03
CA LYS A 43 -2.67 7.77 -8.70
C LYS A 43 -2.81 6.50 -7.87
N LEU A 44 -3.39 5.44 -8.43
CA LEU A 44 -3.54 4.15 -7.75
C LEU A 44 -2.19 3.56 -7.36
N ALA A 45 -1.20 3.63 -8.27
CA ALA A 45 0.14 3.15 -7.99
C ALA A 45 0.81 3.91 -6.84
N GLN A 46 0.59 5.24 -6.75
CA GLN A 46 1.09 6.04 -5.62
C GLN A 46 0.42 5.62 -4.31
N GLU A 47 -0.90 5.50 -4.29
CA GLU A 47 -1.65 5.09 -3.10
C GLU A 47 -1.21 3.70 -2.60
N CYS A 48 -0.96 2.75 -3.51
CA CYS A 48 -0.44 1.45 -3.15
C CYS A 48 0.96 1.52 -2.53
N ARG A 49 1.86 2.33 -3.09
CA ARG A 49 3.21 2.54 -2.54
C ARG A 49 3.16 3.15 -1.14
N ASP A 50 2.31 4.16 -0.94
CA ASP A 50 2.17 4.83 0.34
C ASP A 50 1.65 3.87 1.42
N TYR A 51 0.68 3.02 1.05
CA TYR A 51 0.17 1.99 1.94
C TYR A 51 1.24 0.98 2.34
N LEU A 52 2.02 0.48 1.38
CA LEU A 52 3.10 -0.48 1.65
C LEU A 52 4.20 0.15 2.52
N SER A 53 4.61 1.38 2.23
CA SER A 53 5.61 2.09 3.04
C SER A 53 5.13 2.29 4.48
N ALA A 54 3.86 2.65 4.68
CA ALA A 54 3.29 2.76 6.02
C ALA A 54 3.25 1.42 6.75
N ALA A 55 2.97 0.32 6.04
CA ALA A 55 2.98 -1.03 6.60
C ALA A 55 4.41 -1.46 7.00
N GLU A 56 5.41 -1.21 6.16
CA GLU A 56 6.82 -1.48 6.45
C GLU A 56 7.30 -0.76 7.72
N VAL A 57 7.06 0.55 7.82
CA VAL A 57 7.41 1.35 9.01
C VAL A 57 6.73 0.80 10.27
N ARG A 58 5.49 0.31 10.15
CA ARG A 58 4.77 -0.29 11.28
C ARG A 58 5.41 -1.61 11.71
N ILE A 59 5.81 -2.45 10.77
CA ILE A 59 6.50 -3.71 11.03
C ILE A 59 7.85 -3.45 11.72
N GLU A 60 8.64 -2.51 11.22
CA GLU A 60 9.93 -2.14 11.82
C GLU A 60 9.79 -1.70 13.29
N LYS A 61 8.79 -0.85 13.59
CA LYS A 61 8.52 -0.40 14.96
C LYS A 61 8.16 -1.55 15.91
N ILE A 62 7.34 -2.49 15.44
CA ILE A 62 6.95 -3.66 16.22
C ILE A 62 8.17 -4.56 16.47
N SER A 63 8.97 -4.83 15.44
CA SER A 63 10.18 -5.64 15.54
C SER A 63 11.23 -5.02 16.48
N ALA A 64 11.48 -3.71 16.37
CA ALA A 64 12.40 -3.00 17.26
C ALA A 64 11.95 -3.04 18.72
N SER A 65 10.64 -2.89 18.97
CA SER A 65 10.07 -2.99 20.32
C SER A 65 10.21 -4.40 20.91
N ALA A 66 10.02 -5.44 20.08
CA ALA A 66 10.19 -6.83 20.49
C ALA A 66 11.65 -7.14 20.87
N SER A 67 12.63 -6.63 20.10
CA SER A 67 14.06 -6.80 20.42
C SER A 67 14.51 -6.03 21.66
N SER A 68 13.86 -4.91 21.99
CA SER A 68 14.23 -4.13 23.18
C SER A 68 13.77 -4.79 24.49
N GLN A 69 12.78 -5.69 24.44
CA GLN A 69 12.31 -6.44 25.62
C GLN A 69 13.19 -7.66 25.96
N SER A 70 14.08 -8.09 25.07
CA SER A 70 14.99 -9.23 25.34
C SER A 70 16.30 -8.84 26.05
N ASN A 71 16.60 -7.55 26.22
CA ASN A 71 17.88 -7.08 26.77
C ASN A 71 17.83 -6.59 28.23
N THR A 72 16.70 -6.68 28.95
CA THR A 72 16.60 -6.15 30.33
C THR A 72 16.66 -7.21 31.44
N SER A 73 17.07 -8.46 31.14
CA SER A 73 17.01 -9.57 32.11
C SER A 73 18.37 -10.17 32.48
N SER A 74 19.50 -9.53 32.15
CA SER A 74 20.82 -10.13 32.38
C SER A 74 21.91 -9.12 32.75
N GLU A 75 21.68 -8.29 33.76
CA GLU A 75 22.73 -7.45 34.37
C GLU A 75 22.39 -7.16 35.84
N SER A 76 22.30 -8.22 36.66
CA SER A 76 22.21 -8.11 38.11
C SER A 76 22.69 -9.39 38.80
N ASP A 77 24.00 -9.66 38.75
CA ASP A 77 24.75 -10.31 39.85
C ASP A 77 26.19 -10.53 39.41
N GLU A 78 27.11 -9.70 39.92
CA GLU A 78 28.34 -10.18 40.58
C GLU A 78 29.06 -8.98 41.21
N SER A 79 29.00 -8.93 42.54
CA SER A 79 29.88 -8.15 43.42
C SER A 79 30.71 -9.11 44.25
#